data_AF-A0A3C1KCV9-F1
#
_entry.id   AF-A0A3C1KCV9-F1
#
_cell.length_a   1.000
_cell.length_b   1.000
_cell.length_c   1.000
_cell.angle_alpha   90.00
_cell.angle_beta   90.00
_cell.angle_gamma   90.00
#
_symmetry.space_group_name_H-M   'P 1'
#
loop_
_entity.id
_entity.type
_entity.pdbx_description
1 polymer ?
#
loop_
_entity_poly.entity_id
_entity_poly.type
_entity_poly.pdbx_seq_one_letter_code
_entity_poly.pdbx_strand_id
1 'polypeptide(L)' 'AGPVEATALGNVLVQARAAGFAAGSLEALRDLVRRTHAPLRYTPTATS' A
#
# COMPACT_ATOMS: atom_id res chain seq x y z
N ALA A 1 -6.27 7.15 0.32
CA ALA A 1 -4.87 6.96 -0.10
C ALA A 1 -4.64 7.70 -1.42
N GLY A 2 -4.41 9.01 -1.36
CA GLY A 2 -3.75 9.76 -2.41
C GLY A 2 -2.24 9.44 -2.46
N PRO A 3 -1.49 9.97 -3.43
CA PRO A 3 -0.06 9.66 -3.62
C PRO A 3 0.82 9.91 -2.39
N VAL A 4 0.55 10.98 -1.63
CA VAL A 4 1.29 11.33 -0.41
C VAL A 4 1.02 10.31 0.70
N GLU A 5 -0.25 9.93 0.89
CA GLU A 5 -0.67 8.95 1.90
C GLU A 5 -0.09 7.56 1.62
N ALA A 6 -0.05 7.15 0.34
CA ALA A 6 0.55 5.88 -0.06
C ALA A 6 2.06 5.85 0.23
N THR A 7 2.76 6.96 -0.01
CA THR A 7 4.20 7.08 0.27
C THR A 7 4.47 7.04 1.77
N ALA A 8 3.71 7.80 2.57
CA ALA A 8 3.84 7.82 4.02
C ALA A 8 3.59 6.45 4.64
N LEU A 9 2.54 5.75 4.19
CA LEU A 9 2.18 4.43 4.69
C LEU A 9 3.24 3.37 4.33
N GLY A 10 3.82 3.43 3.14
CA GLY A 10 4.95 2.59 2.76
C GLY A 10 6.18 2.79 3.67
N ASN A 11 6.52 4.05 3.96
CA ASN A 11 7.63 4.38 4.86
C ASN A 11 7.41 3.84 6.27
N VAL A 12 6.22 4.06 6.85
CA VAL A 12 5.89 3.58 8.19
C VAL A 12 5.95 2.05 8.28
N LEU A 13 5.45 1.32 7.28
CA LEU A 13 5.47 -0.15 7.31
C LEU A 13 6.89 -0.73 7.21
N VAL A 14 7.75 -0.13 6.38
CA VAL A 14 9.15 -0.57 6.27
C VAL A 14 9.92 -0.25 7.56
N GLN A 15 9.67 0.91 8.18
CA GLN A 15 10.25 1.29 9.46
C GLN A 15 9.76 0.37 10.60
N ALA A 16 8.46 0.09 10.67
CA ALA A 16 7.88 -0.83 11.64
C ALA A 16 8.48 -2.24 11.51
N ARG A 17 8.72 -2.71 10.28
CA ARG A 17 9.42 -3.97 10.04
C ARG A 17 10.86 -3.95 10.54
N ALA A 18 11.61 -2.89 10.23
CA ALA A 18 12.99 -2.74 10.71
C ALA A 18 13.07 -2.68 12.25
N ALA A 19 12.07 -2.09 12.89
CA ALA A 19 11.96 -2.00 14.34
C ALA A 19 11.34 -3.25 15.01
N GLY A 20 11.00 -4.29 14.25
CA GLY A 20 10.43 -5.54 14.77
C GLY A 20 8.94 -5.48 15.14
N PHE A 21 8.26 -4.37 14.86
CA PHE A 21 6.82 -4.20 15.09
C PHE A 21 5.94 -4.79 13.98
N ALA A 22 6.52 -5.11 12.82
CA ALA A 22 5.85 -5.78 11.72
C ALA A 22 6.71 -6.93 11.18
N ALA A 23 6.06 -8.04 10.80
CA ALA A 23 6.72 -9.24 10.31
C ALA A 23 6.34 -9.54 8.86
N GLY A 24 7.15 -10.38 8.20
CA GLY A 24 6.91 -10.86 6.84
C GLY A 24 7.77 -10.17 5.77
N SER A 25 7.55 -10.58 4.53
CA SER A 25 8.20 -10.00 3.35
C SER A 25 7.57 -8.67 2.96
N LEU A 26 8.25 -7.88 2.11
CA LEU A 26 7.65 -6.69 1.51
C LEU A 26 6.36 -7.00 0.76
N GLU A 27 6.28 -8.19 0.16
CA GLU A 27 5.08 -8.65 -0.54
C GLU A 27 3.93 -8.89 0.44
N ALA A 28 4.18 -9.54 1.58
CA ALA A 28 3.18 -9.70 2.63
C ALA A 28 2.67 -8.35 3.17
N LEU A 29 3.56 -7.37 3.33
CA LEU A 29 3.19 -6.02 3.74
C LEU A 29 2.34 -5.30 2.68
N ARG A 30 2.69 -5.39 1.39
CA ARG A 30 1.86 -4.82 0.31
C ARG A 30 0.48 -5.47 0.25
N ASP A 31 0.41 -6.76 0.49
CA ASP A 31 -0.84 -7.50 0.51
C ASP A 31 -1.73 -7.08 1.69
N LEU A 32 -1.13 -6.79 2.85
CA LEU A 32 -1.81 -6.18 3.99
C LEU A 32 -2.39 -4.80 3.62
N VAL A 33 -1.62 -3.95 2.96
CA VAL A 33 -2.11 -2.63 2.49
C VAL A 33 -3.30 -2.81 1.55
N ARG A 34 -3.20 -3.68 0.56
CA ARG A 34 -4.26 -3.93 -0.43
C ARG A 34 -5.56 -4.45 0.22
N ARG A 35 -5.45 -5.30 1.25
CA ARG A 35 -6.62 -5.81 1.99
C ARG A 35 -7.28 -4.74 2.88
N THR A 36 -6.48 -3.84 3.44
CA THR A 36 -6.96 -2.80 4.38
C THR A 36 -7.40 -1.52 3.68
N HIS A 37 -6.89 -1.28 2.48
CA HIS A 37 -7.19 -0.12 1.64
C HIS A 37 -7.62 -0.59 0.27
N ALA A 38 -8.93 -0.59 -0.01
CA ALA A 38 -9.48 -0.97 -1.31
C ALA A 38 -9.19 0.14 -2.35
N PRO A 39 -8.29 -0.08 -3.34
CA PRO A 39 -8.01 0.93 -4.35
C PRO A 39 -9.19 1.05 -5.32
N LEU A 40 -9.51 2.27 -5.73
CA LEU A 40 -10.47 2.50 -6.81
C LEU A 40 -9.83 2.08 -8.14
N ARG A 41 -10.47 1.15 -8.84
CA ARG A 41 -10.06 0.72 -10.17
C ARG A 41 -10.75 1.59 -11.21
N TYR A 42 -9.97 2.36 -11.96
CA TYR A 42 -10.44 3.05 -13.15
C TYR A 42 -10.15 2.18 -14.37
N THR A 43 -11.19 1.85 -15.12
CA THR A 43 -11.06 1.16 -16.41
C THR A 43 -10.96 2.17 -17.54
N PRO A 44 -10.16 1.92 -18.59
CA PRO A 44 -10.12 2.80 -19.75
C PRO A 44 -11.51 3.00 -20.36
N THR A 45 -11.87 4.25 -20.69
CA THR A 45 -13.06 4.58 -21.47
C THR A 45 -12.62 5.00 -22.87
N ALA A 46 -13.16 4.39 -23.91
CA ALA A 46 -12.95 4.87 -25.27
C ALA A 46 -13.61 6.25 -25.41
N THR A 47 -12.82 7.28 -25.70
CA THR A 47 -13.33 8.59 -26.12
C THR A 47 -13.70 8.45 -27.59
N SER A 48 -14.97 8.65 -27.94
CA SER A 48 -15.40 8.78 -29.34
C SER A 48 -15.00 10.12 -29.92
#